data_AF-A0A101GT23-F1
#
_entry.id   AF-A0A101GT23-F1
#
_cell.length_a   1.000
_cell.length_b   1.000
_cell.length_c   1.000
_cell.angle_alpha   90.00
_cell.angle_beta   90.00
_cell.angle_gamma   90.00
#
_symmetry.space_group_name_H-M   'P 1'
#
loop_
_entity.id
_entity.type
_entity.pdbx_description
1 polymer ?
#
loop_
_entity_poly.entity_id
_entity_poly.type
_entity_poly.pdbx_seq_one_letter_code
_entity_poly.pdbx_strand_id
1 'polypeptide(L)'
;MIKKDTKNLIFVDCEANGKSPSTGKLTEFGAVAYPSKVTFHGVLSGKSPQEEKEVFEEFERWILRVSRGGRPTFISDNPAFDWQWINDGFWRTIGRNPFGHSARRIGDFYAGLVGDFTNSSSWKKLRITQHDHNPVNDAMGNLEAFERLLNGER
;
A
#
# COMPACT_ATOMS: atom_id res chain seq x y z
N MET A 1 19.53 -18.07 7.69
CA MET A 1 19.09 -17.43 6.43
C MET A 1 19.31 -15.93 6.60
N ILE A 2 20.14 -15.30 5.77
CA ILE A 2 20.32 -13.84 5.81
C ILE A 2 18.95 -13.23 5.51
N LYS A 3 18.34 -12.53 6.47
CA LYS A 3 17.11 -11.76 6.21
C LYS A 3 17.49 -10.71 5.16
N LYS A 4 17.15 -10.98 3.90
CA LYS A 4 17.29 -10.05 2.78
C LYS A 4 16.66 -8.72 3.22
N ASP A 5 17.33 -7.62 2.93
CA ASP A 5 16.92 -6.32 3.48
C ASP A 5 15.51 -5.93 2.97
N THR A 6 14.49 -6.11 3.81
CA THR A 6 13.06 -5.86 3.52
C THR A 6 12.64 -4.43 3.83
N LYS A 7 13.60 -3.50 3.99
CA LYS A 7 13.36 -2.10 4.40
C LYS A 7 12.68 -1.22 3.34
N ASN A 8 12.28 -1.77 2.20
CA ASN A 8 11.70 -1.05 1.06
C ASN A 8 10.25 -1.46 0.76
N LEU A 9 9.59 -2.21 1.65
CA LEU A 9 8.19 -2.61 1.50
C LEU A 9 7.28 -1.52 2.07
N ILE A 10 6.32 -1.07 1.27
CA ILE A 10 5.36 -0.04 1.65
C ILE A 10 3.97 -0.61 1.44
N PHE A 11 3.24 -0.77 2.53
CA PHE A 11 1.85 -1.22 2.54
C PHE A 11 0.97 -0.03 2.24
N VAL A 12 0.08 -0.14 1.27
CA VAL A 12 -0.78 0.94 0.83
C VAL A 12 -2.23 0.44 0.73
N ASP A 13 -3.15 1.29 1.13
CA ASP A 13 -4.60 1.09 1.05
C ASP A 13 -5.24 2.39 0.58
N CYS A 14 -6.23 2.29 -0.31
CA CYS A 14 -6.87 3.44 -0.97
C CYS A 14 -8.38 3.44 -0.77
N GLU A 15 -8.92 4.61 -0.46
CA GLU A 15 -10.35 4.87 -0.50
C GLU A 15 -10.69 5.74 -1.73
N ALA A 16 -11.73 5.36 -2.46
CA ALA A 16 -12.13 6.06 -3.68
C ALA A 16 -13.65 6.03 -3.88
N ASN A 17 -14.19 7.06 -4.53
CA ASN A 17 -15.63 7.13 -4.83
C ASN A 17 -16.03 6.48 -6.16
N GLY A 18 -15.12 5.74 -6.79
CA GLY A 18 -15.36 5.02 -8.06
C GLY A 18 -14.60 3.70 -8.11
N LYS A 19 -14.70 3.00 -9.24
CA LYS A 19 -14.05 1.68 -9.44
C LYS A 19 -12.70 1.76 -10.15
N SER A 20 -12.45 2.88 -10.84
CA SER A 20 -11.24 3.14 -11.60
C SER A 20 -11.05 4.65 -11.79
N PRO A 21 -9.85 5.10 -12.17
CA PRO A 21 -9.60 6.50 -12.52
C PRO A 21 -10.53 7.10 -13.59
N SER A 22 -11.10 6.25 -14.45
CA SER A 22 -12.05 6.67 -15.48
C SER A 22 -13.49 6.84 -14.98
N THR A 23 -13.83 6.34 -13.79
CA THR A 23 -15.20 6.30 -13.27
C THR A 23 -15.36 6.99 -11.91
N GLY A 24 -14.28 7.48 -11.31
CA GLY A 24 -14.34 8.25 -10.08
C GLY A 24 -12.98 8.84 -9.72
N LYS A 25 -12.79 9.14 -8.44
CA LYS A 25 -11.59 9.77 -7.90
C LYS A 25 -11.12 9.06 -6.63
N LEU A 26 -9.79 9.00 -6.46
CA LEU A 26 -9.14 8.70 -5.19
C LEU A 26 -9.53 9.79 -4.18
N THR A 27 -10.10 9.42 -3.05
CA THR A 27 -10.50 10.36 -1.99
C THR A 27 -9.45 10.47 -0.92
N GLU A 28 -8.83 9.35 -0.55
CA GLU A 28 -7.69 9.30 0.37
C GLU A 28 -6.92 7.98 0.24
N PHE A 29 -5.71 7.94 0.79
CA PHE A 29 -4.90 6.73 0.88
C PHE A 29 -4.00 6.75 2.12
N GLY A 30 -3.69 5.57 2.61
CA GLY A 30 -2.79 5.34 3.73
C GLY A 30 -1.59 4.54 3.26
N ALA A 31 -0.41 4.87 3.77
CA ALA A 31 0.80 4.09 3.53
C ALA A 31 1.55 3.81 4.83
N VAL A 32 2.10 2.60 4.98
CA VAL A 32 2.88 2.18 6.14
C VAL A 32 4.17 1.51 5.69
N ALA A 33 5.31 2.04 6.15
CA ALA A 33 6.62 1.52 5.82
C ALA A 33 7.00 0.35 6.73
N TYR A 34 7.40 -0.78 6.14
CA TYR A 34 7.95 -1.90 6.89
C TYR A 34 9.50 -1.83 6.95
N PRO A 35 10.14 -2.13 8.09
CA PRO A 35 9.56 -2.55 9.38
C PRO A 35 9.30 -1.39 10.34
N SER A 36 9.54 -0.13 9.95
CA SER A 36 9.51 1.01 10.87
C SER A 36 8.12 1.39 11.37
N LYS A 37 7.07 0.94 10.68
CA LYS A 37 5.66 1.31 10.91
C LYS A 37 5.38 2.81 10.84
N VAL A 38 6.31 3.58 10.26
CA VAL A 38 6.07 4.99 9.95
C VAL A 38 4.95 5.07 8.92
N THR A 39 4.02 6.01 9.11
CA THR A 39 2.83 6.15 8.28
C THR A 39 2.90 7.40 7.39
N PHE A 40 2.04 7.43 6.38
CA PHE A 40 1.67 8.59 5.58
C PHE A 40 0.16 8.51 5.30
N HIS A 41 -0.53 9.65 5.38
CA HIS A 41 -1.95 9.78 5.06
C HIS A 41 -2.11 10.85 4.00
N GLY A 42 -2.53 10.47 2.80
CA GLY A 42 -2.84 11.40 1.73
C GLY A 42 -4.34 11.59 1.63
N VAL A 43 -4.83 12.78 1.97
CA VAL A 43 -6.25 13.16 1.80
C VAL A 43 -6.38 14.01 0.54
N LEU A 44 -7.26 13.63 -0.38
CA LEU A 44 -7.50 14.33 -1.65
C LEU A 44 -8.93 14.89 -1.78
N SER A 45 -9.87 14.39 -0.99
CA SER A 45 -11.25 14.88 -0.98
C SER A 45 -11.30 16.39 -0.71
N GLY A 46 -11.95 17.14 -1.60
CA GLY A 46 -12.08 18.59 -1.50
C GLY A 46 -10.84 19.39 -1.92
N LYS A 47 -9.74 18.74 -2.34
CA LYS A 47 -8.53 19.42 -2.79
C LYS A 47 -8.64 19.90 -4.25
N SER A 48 -8.01 21.04 -4.52
CA SER A 48 -7.74 21.51 -5.88
C SER A 48 -6.62 20.70 -6.55
N PRO A 49 -6.46 20.74 -7.88
CA PRO A 49 -5.38 20.04 -8.58
C PRO A 49 -3.97 20.37 -8.07
N GLN A 50 -3.75 21.61 -7.63
CA GLN A 50 -2.47 22.04 -7.08
C GLN A 50 -2.21 21.40 -5.69
N GLU A 51 -3.22 21.36 -4.84
CA GLU A 51 -3.12 20.68 -3.54
C GLU A 51 -3.00 19.15 -3.68
N GLU A 52 -3.68 18.54 -4.67
CA GLU A 52 -3.46 17.12 -4.99
C GLU A 52 -1.99 16.87 -5.35
N LYS A 53 -1.41 17.73 -6.19
CA LYS A 53 0.01 17.63 -6.57
C LYS A 53 0.93 17.74 -5.35
N GLU A 54 0.67 18.67 -4.45
CA GLU A 54 1.45 18.82 -3.21
C GLU A 54 1.41 17.55 -2.35
N VAL A 55 0.24 16.91 -2.20
CA VAL A 55 0.10 15.63 -1.48
C VAL A 55 0.96 14.54 -2.13
N PHE A 56 0.96 14.43 -3.46
CA PHE A 56 1.79 13.44 -4.15
C PHE A 56 3.29 13.77 -4.08
N GLU A 57 3.69 15.04 -4.06
CA GLU A 57 5.09 15.44 -3.89
C GLU A 57 5.59 15.12 -2.47
N GLU A 58 4.76 15.36 -1.46
CA GLU A 58 5.03 14.94 -0.08
C GLU A 58 5.11 13.43 0.04
N PHE A 59 4.21 12.71 -0.63
CA PHE A 59 4.23 11.26 -0.63
C PHE A 59 5.49 10.72 -1.31
N GLU A 60 5.92 11.29 -2.44
CA GLU A 60 7.18 10.91 -3.10
C GLU A 60 8.39 11.14 -2.17
N ARG A 61 8.48 12.31 -1.54
CA ARG A 61 9.53 12.61 -0.56
C ARG A 61 9.53 11.60 0.58
N TRP A 62 8.33 11.25 1.08
CA TRP A 62 8.18 10.26 2.13
C TRP A 62 8.64 8.86 1.68
N ILE A 63 8.26 8.41 0.48
CA ILE A 63 8.67 7.12 -0.11
C ILE A 63 10.19 7.02 -0.20
N LEU A 64 10.83 8.04 -0.76
CA LEU A 64 12.29 8.06 -0.93
C LEU A 64 13.02 8.01 0.42
N ARG A 65 12.51 8.74 1.41
CA ARG A 65 13.06 8.74 2.78
C ARG A 65 12.95 7.37 3.43
N VAL A 66 11.78 6.72 3.38
CA VAL A 66 11.58 5.43 4.05
C VAL A 66 12.27 4.28 3.31
N SER A 67 12.46 4.39 2.00
CA SER A 67 13.11 3.35 1.18
C SER A 67 14.64 3.33 1.28
N ARG A 68 15.27 4.34 1.89
CA ARG A 68 16.72 4.41 2.20
C ARG A 68 17.63 4.05 1.01
N GLY A 69 17.31 4.56 -0.18
CA GLY A 69 18.06 4.29 -1.42
C GLY A 69 17.74 2.96 -2.10
N GLY A 70 16.90 2.11 -1.49
CA GLY A 70 16.33 0.94 -2.14
C GLY A 70 15.16 1.29 -3.07
N ARG A 71 14.85 0.39 -4.00
CA ARG A 71 13.67 0.52 -4.87
C ARG A 71 12.39 0.28 -4.05
N PRO A 72 11.46 1.24 -3.92
CA PRO A 72 10.23 1.03 -3.16
C PRO A 72 9.38 -0.09 -3.79
N THR A 73 8.76 -0.91 -2.95
CA THR A 73 7.87 -2.01 -3.37
C THR A 73 6.48 -1.78 -2.79
N PHE A 74 5.50 -1.66 -3.68
CA PHE A 74 4.10 -1.48 -3.33
C PHE A 74 3.48 -2.80 -2.88
N ILE A 75 2.92 -2.84 -1.67
CA ILE A 75 2.24 -3.99 -1.08
C ILE A 75 0.79 -3.60 -0.77
N SER A 76 -0.17 -4.47 -1.08
CA SER A 76 -1.58 -4.26 -0.77
C SER A 76 -2.32 -5.60 -0.62
N ASP A 77 -3.51 -5.60 0.00
CA ASP A 77 -4.41 -6.76 0.00
C ASP A 77 -5.14 -6.94 -1.35
N ASN A 78 -5.38 -5.84 -2.06
CA ASN A 78 -6.05 -5.73 -3.35
C ASN A 78 -5.30 -4.81 -4.34
N PRO A 79 -4.06 -5.17 -4.75
CA PRO A 79 -3.19 -4.26 -5.46
C PRO A 79 -3.73 -3.78 -6.80
N ALA A 80 -4.60 -4.55 -7.46
CA ALA A 80 -5.23 -4.10 -8.71
C ALA A 80 -6.07 -2.83 -8.52
N PHE A 81 -6.68 -2.67 -7.34
CA PHE A 81 -7.46 -1.49 -6.98
C PHE A 81 -6.59 -0.37 -6.41
N ASP A 82 -5.72 -0.65 -5.45
CA ASP A 82 -4.94 0.42 -4.80
C ASP A 82 -3.89 1.01 -5.74
N TRP A 83 -3.18 0.14 -6.48
CA TRP A 83 -2.09 0.57 -7.33
C TRP A 83 -2.59 1.43 -8.50
N GLN A 84 -3.77 1.14 -9.09
CA GLN A 84 -4.27 1.95 -10.21
C GLN A 84 -4.48 3.41 -9.80
N TRP A 85 -4.96 3.66 -8.58
CA TRP A 85 -5.23 5.00 -8.07
C TRP A 85 -3.94 5.75 -7.77
N ILE A 86 -2.99 5.08 -7.11
CA ILE A 86 -1.69 5.67 -6.80
C ILE A 86 -0.90 5.93 -8.08
N ASN A 87 -0.93 5.00 -9.04
CA ASN A 87 -0.28 5.17 -10.33
C ASN A 87 -0.87 6.36 -11.09
N ASP A 88 -2.18 6.41 -11.23
CA ASP A 88 -2.86 7.51 -11.92
C ASP A 88 -2.57 8.86 -11.25
N GLY A 89 -2.70 8.95 -9.92
CA GLY A 89 -2.38 10.17 -9.18
C GLY A 89 -0.95 10.66 -9.39
N PHE A 90 0.05 9.77 -9.32
CA PHE A 90 1.44 10.09 -9.60
C PHE A 90 1.68 10.58 -11.05
N TRP A 91 1.07 9.92 -12.04
CA TRP A 91 1.22 10.32 -13.44
C TRP A 91 0.53 11.65 -13.77
N ARG A 92 -0.65 11.92 -13.20
CA ARG A 92 -1.37 13.18 -13.41
C ARG A 92 -0.65 14.38 -12.77
N THR A 93 0.06 14.17 -11.65
CA THR A 93 0.60 15.26 -10.83
C THR A 93 2.09 15.50 -11.03
N ILE A 94 2.91 14.44 -11.00
CA ILE A 94 4.38 14.51 -11.03
C ILE A 94 4.93 13.97 -12.36
N GLY A 95 4.17 13.13 -13.06
CA GLY A 95 4.58 12.54 -14.34
C GLY A 95 5.50 11.32 -14.20
N ARG A 96 5.56 10.71 -13.01
CA ARG A 96 6.24 9.43 -12.75
C ARG A 96 5.69 8.76 -11.50
N ASN A 97 5.73 7.43 -11.46
CA ASN A 97 5.37 6.63 -10.29
C ASN A 97 6.62 5.97 -9.68
N PRO A 98 7.04 6.30 -8.45
CA PRO A 98 8.24 5.73 -7.82
C PRO A 98 8.16 4.22 -7.61
N PHE A 99 6.96 3.63 -7.53
CA PHE A 99 6.77 2.19 -7.39
C PHE A 99 6.95 1.41 -8.71
N GLY A 100 6.93 2.10 -9.86
CA GLY A 100 6.90 1.47 -11.18
C GLY A 100 5.62 0.68 -11.43
N HIS A 101 5.67 -0.30 -12.35
CA HIS A 101 4.50 -0.99 -12.91
C HIS A 101 4.06 -2.27 -12.16
N SER A 102 4.53 -2.50 -10.93
CA SER A 102 4.26 -3.75 -10.22
C SER A 102 3.96 -3.53 -8.74
N ALA A 103 3.04 -4.34 -8.22
CA ALA A 103 2.73 -4.46 -6.80
C ALA A 103 2.84 -5.93 -6.33
N ARG A 104 2.77 -6.16 -5.02
CA ARG A 104 2.65 -7.50 -4.44
C ARG A 104 1.36 -7.60 -3.64
N ARG A 105 0.71 -8.76 -3.76
CA ARG A 105 -0.50 -9.08 -3.01
C ARG A 105 -0.15 -9.95 -1.81
N ILE A 106 -0.57 -9.55 -0.61
CA ILE A 106 -0.35 -10.35 0.62
C ILE A 106 -1.04 -11.71 0.51
N GLY A 107 -2.24 -11.74 -0.08
CA GLY A 107 -3.01 -12.96 -0.30
C GLY A 107 -2.30 -14.00 -1.15
N ASP A 108 -1.54 -13.60 -2.17
CA ASP A 108 -0.82 -14.55 -3.03
C ASP A 108 0.40 -15.15 -2.31
N PHE A 109 1.06 -14.35 -1.45
CA PHE A 109 2.12 -14.85 -0.58
C PHE A 109 1.57 -15.88 0.41
N TYR A 110 0.44 -15.58 1.07
CA TYR A 110 -0.22 -16.50 1.98
C TYR A 110 -0.67 -17.80 1.29
N ALA A 111 -1.34 -17.69 0.14
CA ALA A 111 -1.78 -18.82 -0.66
C ALA A 111 -0.62 -19.77 -0.99
N GLY A 112 0.55 -19.21 -1.36
CA GLY A 112 1.78 -19.95 -1.56
C GLY A 112 2.33 -20.62 -0.28
N LEU A 113 2.24 -19.96 0.88
CA LEU A 113 2.67 -20.52 2.17
C LEU A 113 1.81 -21.71 2.63
N VAL A 114 0.50 -21.69 2.35
CA VAL A 114 -0.43 -22.78 2.74
C VAL A 114 -0.60 -23.84 1.65
N GLY A 115 -0.06 -23.63 0.45
CA GLY A 115 -0.18 -24.57 -0.67
C GLY A 115 -1.59 -24.61 -1.28
N ASP A 116 -2.40 -23.58 -1.06
CA ASP A 116 -3.75 -23.45 -1.61
C ASP A 116 -3.86 -22.10 -2.33
N PHE A 117 -3.72 -22.16 -3.65
CA PHE A 117 -3.76 -20.97 -4.51
C PHE A 117 -5.11 -20.23 -4.47
N THR A 118 -6.18 -20.90 -4.05
CA THR A 118 -7.52 -20.29 -3.95
C THR A 118 -7.70 -19.53 -2.65
N ASN A 119 -6.95 -19.90 -1.61
CA ASN A 119 -7.03 -19.26 -0.30
C ASN A 119 -6.19 -17.97 -0.23
N SER A 120 -6.72 -16.89 -0.81
CA SER A 120 -6.07 -15.57 -0.80
C SER A 120 -6.56 -14.63 0.31
N SER A 121 -7.41 -15.11 1.23
CA SER A 121 -8.13 -14.27 2.19
C SER A 121 -8.02 -14.72 3.65
N SER A 122 -7.72 -15.99 3.95
CA SER A 122 -7.74 -16.48 5.34
C SER A 122 -6.70 -15.79 6.24
N TRP A 123 -5.62 -15.26 5.68
CA TRP A 123 -4.64 -14.45 6.40
C TRP A 123 -5.23 -13.17 7.03
N LYS A 124 -6.38 -12.67 6.56
CA LYS A 124 -7.01 -11.45 7.09
C LYS A 124 -7.35 -11.58 8.59
N LYS A 125 -7.55 -12.81 9.09
CA LYS A 125 -7.73 -13.11 10.52
C LYS A 125 -6.50 -12.74 11.38
N LEU A 126 -5.34 -12.53 10.75
CA LEU A 126 -4.09 -12.19 11.41
C LEU A 126 -3.90 -10.68 11.62
N ARG A 127 -4.76 -9.83 11.04
CA ARG A 127 -4.75 -8.38 11.29
C ARG A 127 -4.94 -8.13 12.79
N ILE A 128 -4.15 -7.21 13.36
CA ILE A 128 -4.31 -6.78 14.76
C ILE A 128 -5.16 -5.51 14.78
N THR A 129 -4.75 -4.50 14.02
CA THR A 129 -5.57 -3.32 13.75
C THR A 129 -6.79 -3.73 12.92
N GLN A 130 -8.00 -3.36 13.38
CA GLN A 130 -9.25 -3.69 12.71
C GLN A 130 -9.41 -2.90 11.41
N HIS A 131 -10.09 -3.52 10.44
CA HIS A 131 -10.45 -2.84 9.20
C HIS A 131 -11.63 -1.91 9.44
N ASP A 132 -11.42 -0.60 9.31
CA ASP A 132 -12.38 0.43 9.72
C ASP A 132 -12.62 1.52 8.66
N HIS A 133 -12.14 1.32 7.43
CA HIS A 133 -12.18 2.29 6.33
C HIS A 133 -11.38 3.57 6.62
N ASN A 134 -10.47 3.54 7.61
CA ASN A 134 -9.36 4.47 7.65
C ASN A 134 -8.17 3.81 6.94
N PRO A 135 -7.70 4.36 5.81
CA PRO A 135 -6.73 3.64 4.98
C PRO A 135 -5.35 3.49 5.67
N VAL A 136 -5.03 4.32 6.67
CA VAL A 136 -3.80 4.16 7.46
C VAL A 136 -3.92 2.95 8.40
N ASN A 137 -5.06 2.80 9.07
CA ASN A 137 -5.34 1.67 9.94
C ASN A 137 -5.39 0.36 9.14
N ASP A 138 -5.99 0.41 7.95
CA ASP A 138 -6.12 -0.74 7.06
C ASP A 138 -4.75 -1.20 6.53
N ALA A 139 -3.92 -0.26 6.06
CA ALA A 139 -2.54 -0.54 5.68
C ALA A 139 -1.69 -1.04 6.88
N MET A 140 -1.93 -0.54 8.09
CA MET A 140 -1.27 -1.02 9.31
C MET A 140 -1.65 -2.46 9.64
N GLY A 141 -2.95 -2.77 9.65
CA GLY A 141 -3.44 -4.14 9.89
C GLY A 141 -2.89 -5.13 8.87
N ASN A 142 -2.77 -4.70 7.61
CA ASN A 142 -2.13 -5.47 6.54
C ASN A 142 -0.65 -5.75 6.82
N LEU A 143 0.11 -4.74 7.28
CA LEU A 143 1.52 -4.88 7.67
C LEU A 143 1.68 -5.83 8.87
N GLU A 144 0.85 -5.68 9.89
CA GLU A 144 0.88 -6.52 11.10
C GLU A 144 0.57 -7.98 10.79
N ALA A 145 -0.42 -8.24 9.93
CA ALA A 145 -0.69 -9.58 9.45
C ALA A 145 0.51 -10.16 8.69
N PHE A 146 1.15 -9.36 7.83
CA PHE A 146 2.36 -9.78 7.11
C PHE A 146 3.53 -10.11 8.06
N GLU A 147 3.73 -9.35 9.14
CA GLU A 147 4.72 -9.67 10.17
C GLU A 147 4.48 -11.05 10.79
N ARG A 148 3.23 -11.37 11.10
CA ARG A 148 2.83 -12.66 11.65
C ARG A 148 3.05 -13.81 10.64
N LEU A 149 2.75 -13.57 9.36
CA LEU A 149 3.07 -14.52 8.29
C LEU A 149 4.59 -14.79 8.20
N LEU A 150 5.42 -13.75 8.28
CA LEU A 150 6.89 -13.90 8.31
C LEU A 150 7.39 -14.68 9.53
N ASN A 151 6.64 -14.67 10.63
CA ASN A 151 6.91 -15.44 11.84
C ASN A 151 6.30 -16.85 11.83
N GLY A 152 5.66 -17.25 10.72
CA GLY A 152 5.16 -18.61 10.49
C GLY A 152 3.70 -18.84 10.86
N GLU A 153 2.96 -17.81 11.28
CA GLU A 153 1.52 -17.91 11.55
C GLU A 153 0.72 -18.03 10.24
N ARG A 154 -0.39 -18.80 10.24
CA ARG A 154 -1.19 -19.09 9.04
C ARG A 154 -2.69 -19.24 9.33
#